data_AF-A0A6A4KD35-F1
#
_entry.id   AF-A0A6A4KD35-F1
#
_cell.length_a   1.000
_cell.length_b   1.000
_cell.length_c   1.000
_cell.angle_alpha   90.00
_cell.angle_beta   90.00
_cell.angle_gamma   90.00
#
_symmetry.space_group_name_H-M   'P 1'
#
loop_
_entity.id
_entity.type
_entity.pdbx_description
1 polymer ?
#
loop_
_entity_poly.entity_id
_entity_poly.type
_entity_poly.pdbx_seq_one_letter_code
_entity_poly.pdbx_strand_id
1 'polypeptide(L)'
;MEMIFGSGSLVGANSSKIPRLGVIPRYAKDESEMRWFEVPGFNIVHAINAWDEDGGDTVVMVAPNILSVEHTLKRMDLIHASVEKVRIDLKTGFVLRHPVASRNLDFAVINPKYVYAAIGDPMPKISGVVKLDVSMSESDRCDCTVATRIFGPGYYGGEPFFVAKEPGQYP
;
A
#
# COMPACT_ATOMS: atom_id res chain seq x y z
N MET A 1 -2.35 -3.85 32.52
CA MET A 1 -3.44 -3.67 33.51
C MET A 1 -4.43 -2.56 33.14
N GLU A 2 -4.17 -1.74 32.10
CA GLU A 2 -5.16 -0.75 31.60
C GLU A 2 -6.29 -1.35 30.74
N MET A 3 -6.06 -2.49 30.07
CA MET A 3 -7.06 -3.06 29.14
C MET A 3 -8.26 -3.77 29.81
N ILE A 4 -8.26 -3.94 31.15
CA ILE A 4 -9.33 -4.64 31.88
C ILE A 4 -10.24 -3.65 32.63
N PHE A 5 -9.77 -2.42 32.90
CA PHE A 5 -10.52 -1.40 33.65
C PHE A 5 -10.44 0.03 33.07
N GLY A 6 -9.73 0.24 31.96
CA GLY A 6 -9.51 1.56 31.38
C GLY A 6 -10.38 1.83 30.15
N SER A 7 -10.93 3.04 30.06
CA SER A 7 -11.63 3.60 28.89
C SER A 7 -10.70 3.91 27.70
N GLY A 8 -9.68 3.08 27.48
CA GLY A 8 -8.64 3.26 26.45
C GLY A 8 -9.02 2.67 25.09
N SER A 9 -8.42 3.20 24.02
CA SER A 9 -8.53 2.63 22.66
C SER A 9 -7.94 1.21 22.62
N LEU A 10 -8.64 0.28 21.97
CA LEU A 10 -8.14 -1.09 21.72
C LEU A 10 -6.94 -1.11 20.76
N VAL A 11 -6.76 -0.03 19.99
CA VAL A 11 -5.69 0.11 19.00
C VAL A 11 -4.80 1.29 19.36
N GLY A 12 -3.49 1.07 19.32
CA GLY A 12 -2.46 2.07 19.56
C GLY A 12 -1.23 1.84 18.69
N ALA A 13 -0.37 2.85 18.59
CA ALA A 13 0.89 2.76 17.87
C ALA A 13 2.05 2.55 18.86
N ASN A 14 2.99 1.66 18.51
CA ASN A 14 4.26 1.52 19.22
C ASN A 14 5.39 2.01 18.32
N SER A 15 5.89 3.23 18.58
CA SER A 15 6.94 3.87 17.79
C SER A 15 8.31 3.18 17.91
N SER A 16 8.52 2.33 18.92
CA SER A 16 9.76 1.55 19.07
C SER A 16 9.78 0.26 18.23
N LYS A 17 8.66 -0.12 17.61
CA LYS A 17 8.55 -1.37 16.86
C LYS A 17 8.89 -1.15 15.39
N ILE A 18 9.83 -1.93 14.88
CA ILE A 18 10.18 -1.96 13.45
C ILE A 18 9.10 -2.77 12.70
N PRO A 19 8.44 -2.20 11.67
CA PRO A 19 7.51 -2.95 10.82
C PRO A 19 8.23 -4.07 10.07
N ARG A 20 7.51 -5.18 9.84
CA ARG A 20 8.05 -6.35 9.14
C ARG A 20 7.03 -6.91 8.17
N LEU A 21 7.51 -7.46 7.07
CA LEU A 21 6.71 -8.25 6.14
C LEU A 21 7.04 -9.73 6.32
N GLY A 22 6.00 -10.56 6.41
CA GLY A 22 6.13 -12.01 6.46
C GLY A 22 5.87 -12.60 5.07
N VAL A 23 6.79 -13.44 4.60
CA VAL A 23 6.58 -14.26 3.39
C VAL A 23 6.50 -15.71 3.82
N ILE A 24 5.40 -16.36 3.47
CA ILE A 24 5.17 -17.78 3.74
C ILE A 24 4.76 -18.48 2.44
N PRO A 25 5.30 -19.68 2.13
CA PRO A 25 4.83 -20.46 1.00
C PRO A 25 3.33 -20.71 1.09
N ARG A 26 2.62 -20.57 -0.03
CA ARG A 26 1.16 -20.73 -0.10
C ARG A 26 0.65 -22.08 0.43
N TYR A 27 1.50 -23.11 0.36
CA TYR A 27 1.19 -24.48 0.77
C TYR A 27 2.00 -24.93 2.00
N ALA A 28 2.55 -23.98 2.77
CA ALA A 28 3.22 -24.28 4.03
C ALA A 28 2.27 -25.02 4.98
N LYS A 29 2.80 -25.99 5.73
CA LYS A 29 2.00 -26.79 6.66
C LYS A 29 1.93 -26.21 8.06
N ASP A 30 2.90 -25.37 8.40
CA ASP A 30 3.05 -24.72 9.69
C ASP A 30 3.84 -23.41 9.54
N GLU A 31 4.01 -22.70 10.65
CA GLU A 31 4.66 -21.39 10.69
C GLU A 31 6.19 -21.44 10.55
N SER A 32 6.81 -22.63 10.59
CA SER A 32 8.26 -22.73 10.52
C SER A 32 8.83 -22.29 9.16
N GLU A 33 7.99 -22.31 8.12
CA GLU A 33 8.33 -21.84 6.77
C GLU A 33 8.16 -20.31 6.61
N MET A 34 7.62 -19.61 7.63
CA MET A 34 7.49 -18.15 7.61
C MET A 34 8.84 -17.46 7.69
N ARG A 35 9.08 -16.51 6.79
CA ARG A 35 10.28 -15.67 6.79
C ARG A 35 9.88 -14.22 7.04
N TRP A 36 10.50 -13.59 8.04
CA TRP A 36 10.25 -12.20 8.39
C TRP A 36 11.36 -11.29 7.84
N PHE A 37 10.96 -10.22 7.17
CA PHE A 37 11.85 -9.19 6.64
C PHE A 37 11.54 -7.87 7.33
N GLU A 38 12.56 -7.20 7.86
CA GLU A 38 12.38 -5.87 8.43
C GLU A 38 12.19 -4.83 7.34
N VAL A 39 11.19 -3.98 7.50
CA VAL A 39 10.84 -2.93 6.53
C VAL A 39 10.58 -1.62 7.29
N PRO A 40 11.64 -0.97 7.82
CA PRO A 40 11.51 0.16 8.74
C PRO A 40 10.66 1.31 8.18
N GLY A 41 9.63 1.75 8.90
CA GLY A 41 8.79 2.87 8.48
C GLY A 41 7.80 2.54 7.35
N PHE A 42 7.54 1.26 7.07
CA PHE A 42 6.52 0.81 6.14
C PHE A 42 5.29 0.30 6.90
N ASN A 43 4.31 1.18 7.08
CA ASN A 43 3.13 0.98 7.90
C ASN A 43 1.88 0.87 7.00
N ILE A 44 1.57 -0.34 6.56
CA ILE A 44 0.44 -0.57 5.65
C ILE A 44 -0.84 -0.92 6.42
N VAL A 45 -1.97 -0.44 5.89
CA VAL A 45 -3.31 -0.91 6.27
C VAL A 45 -3.92 -1.69 5.11
N HIS A 46 -3.80 -1.17 3.88
CA HIS A 46 -4.20 -1.85 2.66
C HIS A 46 -2.98 -2.44 1.93
N ALA A 47 -3.21 -3.51 1.18
CA ALA A 47 -2.28 -4.02 0.18
C ALA A 47 -3.00 -4.00 -1.18
N ILE A 48 -2.33 -3.49 -2.22
CA ILE A 48 -2.94 -3.32 -3.55
C ILE A 48 -2.78 -4.62 -4.33
N ASN A 49 -1.53 -5.09 -4.43
CA ASN A 49 -1.23 -6.39 -5.00
C ASN A 49 0.16 -6.86 -4.57
N ALA A 50 0.43 -8.15 -4.73
CA ALA A 50 1.76 -8.73 -4.67
C ALA A 50 1.91 -9.83 -5.73
N TRP A 51 3.13 -9.99 -6.26
CA TRP A 51 3.45 -11.00 -7.26
C TRP A 51 4.89 -11.46 -7.15
N ASP A 52 5.15 -12.62 -7.74
CA ASP A 52 6.49 -13.21 -7.81
C ASP A 52 7.19 -12.75 -9.10
N GLU A 53 8.46 -12.39 -8.98
CA GLU A 53 9.38 -12.15 -10.09
C GLU A 53 10.57 -13.12 -9.98
N ASP A 54 11.44 -13.12 -11.00
CA ASP A 54 12.70 -13.90 -10.99
C ASP A 54 12.49 -15.40 -10.72
N GLY A 55 11.38 -15.96 -11.23
CA GLY A 55 11.05 -17.38 -11.05
C GLY A 55 10.62 -17.78 -9.63
N GLY A 56 10.21 -16.81 -8.81
CA GLY A 56 9.81 -17.03 -7.41
C GLY A 56 10.87 -16.63 -6.39
N ASP A 57 12.01 -16.11 -6.83
CA ASP A 57 13.10 -15.67 -5.95
C ASP A 57 12.91 -14.23 -5.45
N THR A 58 12.03 -13.45 -6.06
CA THR A 58 11.72 -12.08 -5.66
C THR A 58 10.22 -11.92 -5.45
N VAL A 59 9.82 -11.36 -4.30
CA VAL A 59 8.44 -10.93 -4.06
C VAL A 59 8.36 -9.43 -4.24
N VAL A 60 7.43 -8.99 -5.09
CA VAL A 60 7.11 -7.58 -5.27
C VAL A 60 5.73 -7.30 -4.70
N MET A 61 5.61 -6.26 -3.89
CA MET A 61 4.35 -5.79 -3.33
C MET A 61 4.16 -4.31 -3.59
N VAL A 62 2.94 -3.92 -3.91
CA VAL A 62 2.54 -2.51 -4.03
C VAL A 62 1.50 -2.21 -2.96
N ALA A 63 1.73 -1.20 -2.14
CA ALA A 63 0.80 -0.83 -1.06
C ALA A 63 0.94 0.65 -0.65
N PRO A 64 -0.12 1.27 -0.12
CA PRO A 64 -0.06 2.59 0.50
C PRO A 64 0.64 2.50 1.86
N ASN A 65 1.78 3.16 1.99
CA ASN A 65 2.48 3.35 3.25
C ASN A 65 1.96 4.59 3.98
N ILE A 66 1.46 4.41 5.20
CA ILE A 66 1.09 5.52 6.08
C ILE A 66 2.35 6.14 6.69
N LEU A 67 2.63 7.38 6.31
CA LEU A 67 3.85 8.09 6.75
C LEU A 67 3.81 8.49 8.23
N SER A 68 2.62 8.73 8.79
CA SER A 68 2.41 9.05 10.21
C SER A 68 1.28 8.21 10.80
N VAL A 69 1.63 7.11 11.46
CA VAL A 69 0.66 6.17 12.08
C VAL A 69 -0.19 6.85 13.15
N GLU A 70 0.35 7.88 13.83
CA GLU A 70 -0.40 8.63 14.84
C GLU A 70 -1.59 9.39 14.25
N HIS A 71 -1.47 9.87 13.01
CA HIS A 71 -2.56 10.59 12.34
C HIS A 71 -3.75 9.66 12.07
N THR A 72 -3.50 8.38 11.75
CA THR A 72 -4.57 7.38 11.55
C THR A 72 -5.43 7.19 12.80
N LEU A 73 -4.88 7.41 14.00
CA LEU A 73 -5.59 7.21 15.27
C LEU A 73 -6.19 8.49 15.84
N LYS A 74 -5.59 9.65 15.58
CA LYS A 74 -5.91 10.91 16.29
C LYS A 74 -6.27 12.09 15.40
N ARG A 75 -5.83 12.10 14.13
CA ARG A 75 -5.90 13.26 13.21
C ARG A 75 -6.06 12.78 11.76
N MET A 76 -7.22 12.22 11.45
CA MET A 76 -7.50 11.62 10.14
C MET A 76 -7.32 12.62 8.97
N ASP A 77 -7.55 13.91 9.23
CA ASP A 77 -7.33 15.02 8.31
C ASP A 77 -5.88 15.19 7.85
N LEU A 78 -4.93 14.67 8.63
CA LEU A 78 -3.49 14.74 8.36
C LEU A 78 -2.92 13.41 7.84
N ILE A 79 -3.75 12.40 7.58
CA ILE A 79 -3.27 11.13 7.02
C ILE A 79 -2.67 11.40 5.65
N HIS A 80 -1.43 10.94 5.49
CA HIS A 80 -0.74 10.90 4.22
C HIS A 80 -0.27 9.47 3.95
N ALA A 81 -0.83 8.88 2.91
CA ALA A 81 -0.44 7.58 2.39
C ALA A 81 0.35 7.77 1.09
N SER A 82 1.56 7.20 1.04
CA SER A 82 2.36 7.16 -0.19
C SER A 82 2.34 5.74 -0.72
N VAL A 83 1.86 5.54 -1.96
CA VAL A 83 1.94 4.22 -2.58
C VAL A 83 3.41 3.91 -2.86
N GLU A 84 3.89 2.78 -2.35
CA GLU A 84 5.25 2.31 -2.55
C GLU A 84 5.25 0.92 -3.17
N LYS A 85 6.27 0.66 -3.98
CA LYS A 85 6.66 -0.66 -4.46
C LYS A 85 7.77 -1.19 -3.56
N VAL A 86 7.54 -2.34 -2.95
CA VAL A 86 8.49 -3.05 -2.09
C VAL A 86 8.95 -4.30 -2.82
N ARG A 87 10.26 -4.46 -2.99
CA ARG A 87 10.88 -5.67 -3.56
C ARG A 87 11.65 -6.39 -2.48
N ILE A 88 11.40 -7.68 -2.32
CA ILE A 88 12.08 -8.55 -1.36
C ILE A 88 12.79 -9.64 -2.15
N ASP A 89 14.12 -9.63 -2.11
CA ASP A 89 14.93 -10.73 -2.64
C ASP A 89 14.95 -11.85 -1.59
N LEU A 90 14.38 -13.00 -1.93
CA LEU A 90 14.28 -14.14 -1.03
C LEU A 90 15.59 -14.91 -0.87
N LYS A 91 16.58 -14.74 -1.75
CA LYS A 91 17.90 -15.35 -1.61
C LYS A 91 18.78 -14.56 -0.66
N THR A 92 18.83 -13.24 -0.85
CA THR A 92 19.71 -12.35 -0.08
C THR A 92 19.05 -11.79 1.18
N GLY A 93 17.71 -11.74 1.19
CA GLY A 93 16.92 -11.07 2.22
C GLY A 93 16.90 -9.55 2.10
N PHE A 94 17.42 -9.00 1.00
CA PHE A 94 17.44 -7.57 0.77
C PHE A 94 16.04 -7.03 0.46
N VAL A 95 15.70 -5.90 1.07
CA VAL A 95 14.42 -5.20 0.87
C VAL A 95 14.70 -3.85 0.25
N LEU A 96 14.11 -3.60 -0.92
CA LEU A 96 14.14 -2.31 -1.60
C LEU A 96 12.73 -1.69 -1.58
N ARG A 97 12.66 -0.38 -1.40
CA ARG A 97 11.40 0.37 -1.39
C ARG A 97 11.48 1.56 -2.33
N HIS A 98 10.41 1.79 -3.07
CA HIS A 98 10.31 2.87 -4.02
C HIS A 98 8.91 3.51 -4.00
N PRO A 99 8.77 4.78 -3.59
CA PRO A 99 7.52 5.52 -3.76
C PRO A 99 7.17 5.66 -5.24
N VAL A 100 5.94 5.33 -5.62
CA VAL A 100 5.51 5.36 -7.04
C VAL A 100 4.87 6.70 -7.44
N ALA A 101 4.43 7.50 -6.47
CA ALA A 101 3.86 8.83 -6.67
C ALA A 101 3.99 9.68 -5.40
N SER A 102 3.98 11.00 -5.55
CA SER A 102 4.10 11.96 -4.43
C SER A 102 2.75 12.37 -3.81
N ARG A 103 1.63 12.03 -4.46
CA ARG A 103 0.28 12.34 -3.97
C ARG A 103 -0.10 11.48 -2.76
N ASN A 104 -1.04 12.00 -1.96
CA ASN A 104 -1.70 11.23 -0.91
C ASN A 104 -2.68 10.23 -1.52
N LEU A 105 -2.29 8.97 -1.62
CA LEU A 105 -2.98 7.93 -2.36
C LEU A 105 -3.25 6.71 -1.47
N ASP A 106 -4.50 6.26 -1.44
CA ASP A 106 -4.94 5.06 -0.72
C ASP A 106 -6.12 4.42 -1.46
N PHE A 107 -6.75 3.38 -0.88
CA PHE A 107 -7.94 2.69 -1.38
C PHE A 107 -7.80 2.38 -2.88
N ALA A 108 -6.84 1.53 -3.23
CA ALA A 108 -6.51 1.31 -4.63
C ALA A 108 -6.94 -0.06 -5.12
N VAL A 109 -7.39 -0.09 -6.37
CA VAL A 109 -7.69 -1.31 -7.13
C VAL A 109 -6.69 -1.47 -8.26
N ILE A 110 -6.42 -2.71 -8.65
CA ILE A 110 -5.49 -3.04 -9.72
C ILE A 110 -6.21 -3.73 -10.88
N ASN A 111 -5.69 -3.53 -12.09
CA ASN A 111 -5.89 -4.44 -13.21
C ASN A 111 -4.52 -4.97 -13.67
N PRO A 112 -4.43 -5.91 -14.62
CA PRO A 112 -3.15 -6.53 -14.99
C PRO A 112 -2.01 -5.57 -15.39
N LYS A 113 -2.29 -4.28 -15.66
CA LYS A 113 -1.29 -3.28 -16.03
C LYS A 113 -1.21 -2.06 -15.11
N TYR A 114 -2.33 -1.63 -14.53
CA TYR A 114 -2.42 -0.33 -13.86
C TYR A 114 -3.05 -0.42 -12.49
N VAL A 115 -2.61 0.47 -11.60
CA VAL A 115 -3.24 0.74 -10.31
C VAL A 115 -4.12 1.97 -10.44
N TYR A 116 -5.30 1.92 -9.85
CA TYR A 116 -6.21 3.06 -9.72
C TYR A 116 -6.40 3.36 -8.24
N ALA A 117 -5.96 4.53 -7.78
CA ALA A 117 -5.97 4.89 -6.37
C ALA A 117 -6.80 6.15 -6.11
N ALA A 118 -7.43 6.21 -4.94
CA ALA A 118 -8.14 7.38 -4.46
C ALA A 118 -7.16 8.48 -4.03
N ILE A 119 -7.43 9.74 -4.39
CA ILE A 119 -6.64 10.90 -3.97
C ILE A 119 -7.28 11.50 -2.71
N GLY A 120 -6.59 11.43 -1.57
CA GLY A 120 -7.04 12.03 -0.32
C GLY A 120 -6.68 13.51 -0.23
N ASP A 121 -7.67 14.39 -0.04
CA ASP A 121 -7.44 15.84 0.05
C ASP A 121 -8.58 16.60 0.77
N PRO A 122 -8.48 16.77 2.11
CA PRO A 122 -7.73 15.92 3.04
C PRO A 122 -8.49 14.63 3.35
N MET A 123 -7.80 13.58 3.81
CA MET A 123 -8.49 12.35 4.26
C MET A 123 -9.51 12.64 5.38
N PRO A 124 -10.66 11.93 5.45
CA PRO A 124 -11.09 10.83 4.58
C PRO A 124 -11.79 11.31 3.29
N LYS A 125 -11.76 12.60 2.96
CA LYS A 125 -12.39 13.12 1.74
C LYS A 125 -11.54 12.77 0.52
N ILE A 126 -12.13 12.03 -0.41
CA ILE A 126 -11.49 11.65 -1.67
C ILE A 126 -11.89 12.65 -2.75
N SER A 127 -10.91 13.42 -3.25
CA SER A 127 -11.13 14.50 -4.22
C SER A 127 -10.98 14.07 -5.69
N GLY A 128 -10.50 12.85 -5.92
CA GLY A 128 -10.31 12.31 -7.26
C GLY A 128 -9.72 10.90 -7.27
N VAL A 129 -9.39 10.44 -8.47
CA VAL A 129 -8.76 9.14 -8.72
C VAL A 129 -7.55 9.34 -9.62
N VAL A 130 -6.46 8.63 -9.32
CA VAL A 130 -5.26 8.58 -10.15
C VAL A 130 -5.14 7.20 -10.80
N LYS A 131 -4.54 7.15 -11.99
CA LYS A 131 -4.11 5.92 -12.65
C LYS A 131 -2.59 5.89 -12.69
N LEU A 132 -2.00 4.82 -12.19
CA LEU A 132 -0.55 4.62 -12.08
C LEU A 132 -0.11 3.45 -12.97
N ASP A 133 1.01 3.62 -13.67
CA ASP A 133 1.73 2.53 -14.34
C ASP A 133 2.92 2.06 -13.48
N VAL A 134 2.73 0.95 -12.77
CA VAL A 134 3.72 0.38 -11.84
C VAL A 134 4.73 -0.56 -12.51
N SER A 135 4.64 -0.69 -13.84
CA SER A 135 5.60 -1.44 -14.66
C SER A 135 6.81 -0.60 -15.08
N MET A 136 6.74 0.72 -14.93
CA MET A 136 7.86 1.65 -15.15
C MET A 136 9.07 1.25 -14.30
N SER A 137 10.27 1.40 -14.87
CA SER A 137 11.50 0.94 -14.21
C SER A 137 11.85 1.82 -13.01
N GLU A 138 12.46 1.22 -11.99
CA GLU A 138 12.92 1.96 -10.79
C GLU A 138 14.01 3.00 -11.12
N SER A 139 14.74 2.78 -12.22
CA SER A 139 15.73 3.70 -12.76
C SER A 139 15.14 5.00 -13.30
N ASP A 140 13.87 5.02 -13.69
CA ASP A 140 13.27 6.19 -14.31
C ASP A 140 12.94 7.31 -13.30
N ARG A 141 12.99 7.03 -11.97
CA ARG A 141 12.72 7.99 -10.87
C ARG A 141 11.55 8.94 -11.16
N CYS A 142 10.54 8.46 -11.87
CA CYS A 142 9.48 9.28 -12.42
C CYS A 142 8.18 8.97 -11.69
N ASP A 143 7.35 10.00 -11.51
CA ASP A 143 5.97 9.84 -11.05
C ASP A 143 5.26 8.84 -11.99
N CYS A 144 4.81 7.70 -11.43
CA CYS A 144 4.11 6.66 -12.19
C CYS A 144 2.70 7.09 -12.64
N THR A 145 2.25 8.30 -12.31
CA THR A 145 0.96 8.85 -12.71
C THR A 145 0.84 9.00 -14.22
N VAL A 146 -0.06 8.22 -14.83
CA VAL A 146 -0.36 8.27 -16.27
C VAL A 146 -1.70 8.95 -16.58
N ALA A 147 -2.60 9.06 -15.59
CA ALA A 147 -3.83 9.84 -15.72
C ALA A 147 -4.36 10.27 -14.35
N THR A 148 -5.17 11.33 -14.33
CA THR A 148 -5.84 11.82 -13.11
C THR A 148 -7.23 12.32 -13.45
N ARG A 149 -8.20 12.03 -12.58
CA ARG A 149 -9.56 12.56 -12.62
C ARG A 149 -9.88 13.24 -11.28
N ILE A 150 -9.96 14.55 -11.28
CA ILE A 150 -10.40 15.35 -10.12
C ILE A 150 -11.91 15.58 -10.21
N PHE A 151 -12.63 15.46 -9.09
CA PHE A 151 -14.09 15.60 -9.05
C PHE A 151 -14.56 17.06 -9.03
N GLY A 152 -13.72 17.97 -8.54
CA GLY A 152 -14.00 19.40 -8.45
C GLY A 152 -14.43 19.83 -7.04
N PRO A 153 -14.53 21.15 -6.78
CA PRO A 153 -14.81 21.67 -5.45
C PRO A 153 -16.15 21.17 -4.88
N GLY A 154 -16.13 20.64 -3.65
CA GLY A 154 -17.33 20.15 -2.97
C GLY A 154 -17.83 18.77 -3.41
N TYR A 155 -17.18 18.14 -4.40
CA TYR A 155 -17.48 16.79 -4.85
C TYR A 155 -16.44 15.82 -4.31
N TYR A 156 -16.92 14.76 -3.66
CA TYR A 156 -16.08 13.73 -3.07
C TYR A 156 -16.57 12.35 -3.48
N GLY A 157 -15.65 11.40 -3.55
CA GLY A 157 -15.94 10.00 -3.83
C GLY A 157 -15.45 9.08 -2.72
N GLY A 158 -15.11 7.86 -3.10
CA GLY A 158 -14.51 6.86 -2.23
C GLY A 158 -13.55 5.97 -3.02
N GLU A 159 -13.49 4.69 -2.65
CA GLU A 159 -12.67 3.68 -3.31
C GLU A 159 -13.11 3.50 -4.78
N PRO A 160 -12.19 3.63 -5.76
CA PRO A 160 -12.47 3.28 -7.15
C PRO A 160 -12.64 1.78 -7.33
N PHE A 161 -13.54 1.38 -8.22
CA PHE A 161 -13.69 0.00 -8.67
C PHE A 161 -13.40 -0.10 -10.17
N PHE A 162 -12.60 -1.09 -10.57
CA PHE A 162 -12.27 -1.30 -11.98
C PHE A 162 -13.23 -2.31 -12.61
N VAL A 163 -13.82 -1.94 -13.76
CA VAL A 163 -14.62 -2.83 -14.60
C VAL A 163 -13.90 -2.99 -15.94
N ALA A 164 -13.49 -4.22 -16.25
CA ALA A 164 -12.92 -4.55 -17.54
C ALA A 164 -13.94 -4.36 -18.66
N LYS A 165 -13.48 -3.85 -19.81
CA LYS A 165 -14.34 -3.71 -21.00
C LYS A 165 -14.74 -5.07 -21.57
N GLU A 166 -13.79 -5.99 -21.63
CA GLU A 166 -13.98 -7.34 -22.17
C GLU A 166 -13.83 -8.38 -21.04
N PRO A 167 -14.58 -9.50 -21.10
CA PRO A 167 -14.41 -10.61 -20.16
C PRO A 167 -12.97 -11.17 -20.18
N GLY A 168 -12.42 -11.47 -19.01
CA GLY A 168 -11.10 -12.11 -18.89
C GLY A 168 -9.90 -11.17 -18.68
N GLN A 169 -10.12 -9.85 -18.61
CA GLN A 169 -9.10 -8.88 -18.18
C GLN A 169 -9.25 -8.51 -16.68
N TYR A 170 -9.63 -9.50 -15.87
CA TYR A 170 -9.67 -9.36 -14.42
C TYR A 170 -8.24 -9.41 -13.85
N PRO A 171 -7.98 -8.75 -12.71
CA PRO A 171 -6.71 -8.87 -12.01
C PRO A 171 -6.37 -10.30 -11.62
#